data_AF-A0AA38F9K9-F1
#
_entry.id   AF-A0AA38F9K9-F1
#
_cell.length_a   1.000
_cell.length_b   1.000
_cell.length_c   1.000
_cell.angle_alpha   90.00
_cell.angle_beta   90.00
_cell.angle_gamma   90.00
#
_symmetry.space_group_name_H-M   'P 1'
#
loop_
_entity.id
_entity.type
_entity.pdbx_description
1 polymer ?
#
loop_
_entity_poly.entity_id
_entity_poly.type
_entity_poly.pdbx_seq_one_letter_code
_entity_poly.pdbx_strand_id
1 'polypeptide(L)'
;VIPDDCYLMNTHMMLVYEFVDNGKLEQWLHGDLGSFSALTWETRMRIILGTTKWLAYLHEGLEPKVVHREIKSRNILLDRQ
;
A
#
# COMPACT_ATOMS: atom_id res chain seq x y z
N VAL A 1 0.20 -2.91 -4.34
CA VAL A 1 0.40 -1.96 -5.46
C VAL A 1 0.66 -2.78 -6.71
N ILE A 2 0.02 -2.46 -7.84
CA ILE A 2 0.32 -3.07 -9.14
C ILE A 2 1.50 -2.27 -9.72
N PRO A 3 2.56 -2.91 -10.23
CA PRO A 3 3.69 -2.19 -10.81
C PRO A 3 3.28 -1.41 -12.05
N ASP A 4 3.86 -0.22 -12.23
CA ASP A 4 3.64 0.62 -13.40
C ASP A 4 4.35 0.04 -14.62
N ASP A 5 5.59 -0.46 -14.39
CA ASP A 5 6.40 -1.11 -15.41
C ASP A 5 7.07 -2.40 -14.88
N CYS A 6 7.40 -3.29 -15.82
CA CYS A 6 8.20 -4.49 -15.58
C CYS A 6 9.31 -4.59 -16.62
N TYR A 7 10.55 -4.77 -16.16
CA TYR A 7 11.73 -4.89 -17.02
C TYR A 7 12.44 -6.22 -16.81
N LEU A 8 12.87 -6.84 -17.91
CA LEU A 8 13.79 -7.99 -17.90
C LEU A 8 15.20 -7.47 -18.21
N MET A 9 16.08 -7.49 -17.21
CA MET A 9 17.49 -7.15 -17.40
C MET A 9 18.35 -8.38 -17.19
N ASN A 10 18.93 -8.87 -18.29
CA ASN A 10 19.58 -10.19 -18.36
C ASN A 10 18.59 -11.30 -17.96
N THR A 11 18.77 -11.88 -16.78
CA THR A 11 17.93 -12.95 -16.21
C THR A 11 17.13 -12.50 -14.98
N HIS A 12 17.13 -11.20 -14.67
CA HIS A 12 16.44 -10.66 -13.49
C HIS A 12 15.20 -9.86 -13.92
N MET A 13 14.08 -10.15 -13.26
CA MET A 13 12.84 -9.38 -13.40
C MET A 13 12.84 -8.26 -12.36
N MET A 14 12.63 -7.03 -12.83
CA MET A 14 12.51 -5.84 -11.98
C MET A 14 11.12 -5.24 -12.14
N LEU A 15 10.49 -4.90 -11.02
CA LEU A 15 9.20 -4.23 -10.98
C LEU A 15 9.42 -2.78 -10.54
N VAL A 16 8.91 -1.85 -11.33
CA VAL A 16 8.99 -0.42 -11.04
C VAL A 16 7.62 0.06 -10.57
N TYR A 17 7.65 0.85 -9.50
CA TYR A 17 6.49 1.42 -8.86
C TYR A 17 6.70 2.92 -8.70
N GLU A 18 5.62 3.69 -8.72
CA GLU A 18 5.61 5.05 -8.21
C GLU A 18 6.18 5.10 -6.77
N PHE A 19 7.01 6.12 -6.52
CA PHE A 19 7.58 6.34 -5.20
C PHE A 19 6.53 6.95 -4.26
N VAL A 20 6.35 6.31 -3.11
CA VAL A 20 5.39 6.71 -2.08
C VAL A 20 6.15 7.18 -0.83
N ASP A 21 5.94 8.42 -0.41
CA ASP A 21 6.87 9.20 0.41
C ASP A 21 6.65 9.17 1.93
N ASN A 22 5.52 8.65 2.43
CA ASN A 22 5.29 8.42 3.87
C ASN A 22 5.54 6.96 4.30
N GLY A 23 6.16 6.13 3.45
CA GLY A 23 6.58 4.79 3.84
C GLY A 23 5.43 3.84 4.17
N LYS A 24 5.69 2.85 5.04
CA LYS A 24 4.75 1.76 5.35
C LYS A 24 3.87 2.10 6.54
N LEU A 25 2.59 1.73 6.48
CA LEU A 25 1.65 1.88 7.59
C LEU A 25 2.15 1.24 8.91
N GLU A 26 2.88 0.12 8.83
CA GLU A 26 3.49 -0.54 10.01
C GLU A 26 4.39 0.42 10.81
N GLN A 27 5.13 1.31 10.15
CA GLN A 27 6.02 2.28 10.80
C GLN A 27 5.22 3.33 11.58
N TRP A 28 4.03 3.70 11.07
CA TRP A 28 3.14 4.66 11.74
C TRP A 28 2.33 4.04 12.89
N LEU A 29 2.13 2.72 12.87
CA LEU A 29 1.40 2.00 13.92
C LEU A 29 2.30 1.54 15.07
N HIS A 30 3.56 1.21 14.77
CA HIS A 30 4.45 0.55 15.73
C HIS A 30 5.85 1.18 15.83
N GLY A 31 6.19 2.15 14.98
CA GLY A 31 7.47 2.83 15.01
C GLY A 31 7.58 3.81 16.18
N ASP A 32 8.80 3.98 16.68
CA ASP A 32 9.11 5.05 17.63
C ASP A 32 9.22 6.37 16.88
N LEU A 33 8.10 7.06 16.78
CA LEU A 33 7.98 8.33 16.08
C LEU A 33 7.86 9.51 17.07
N GLY A 34 8.21 9.34 18.34
CA GLY A 34 8.11 10.36 19.38
C GLY A 34 6.67 10.81 19.73
N SER A 35 6.53 11.98 20.36
CA SER A 35 5.26 12.43 20.95
C SER A 35 4.21 13.01 19.97
N PHE A 36 4.50 13.09 18.67
CA PHE A 36 3.71 13.88 17.69
C PHE A 36 3.20 13.10 16.45
N SER A 37 3.16 11.78 16.51
CA SER A 37 3.19 10.97 15.28
C SER A 37 2.20 9.82 15.20
N ALA A 38 1.27 9.74 16.15
CA ALA A 38 0.19 8.77 16.06
C ALA A 38 -0.80 9.21 14.97
N LEU A 39 -1.13 8.29 14.05
CA LEU A 39 -2.19 8.51 13.07
C LEU A 39 -3.49 8.92 13.78
N THR A 40 -4.02 10.10 13.43
CA THR A 40 -5.32 10.55 13.92
C THR A 40 -6.41 9.58 13.51
N TRP A 41 -7.53 9.55 14.24
CA TRP A 41 -8.66 8.71 13.90
C TRP A 41 -9.15 8.95 12.46
N GLU A 42 -9.24 10.21 12.06
CA GLU A 42 -9.62 10.60 10.69
C GLU A 42 -8.68 10.01 9.64
N THR A 43 -7.36 10.07 9.87
CA THR A 43 -6.36 9.49 8.96
C THR A 43 -6.52 7.97 8.90
N ARG A 44 -6.78 7.30 10.03
CA ARG A 44 -7.07 5.86 10.05
C ARG A 44 -8.30 5.50 9.22
N MET A 45 -9.36 6.30 9.30
CA MET A 45 -10.57 6.09 8.48
C MET A 45 -10.28 6.25 6.99
N ARG A 46 -9.47 7.26 6.60
CA ARG A 46 -9.04 7.42 5.20
C ARG A 46 -8.25 6.21 4.70
N ILE A 47 -7.31 5.70 5.50
CA ILE A 47 -6.51 4.51 5.16
C ILE A 47 -7.40 3.27 5.00
N ILE A 48 -8.34 3.03 5.92
CA ILE A 48 -9.28 1.91 5.83
C ILE A 48 -10.12 2.03 4.57
N LEU A 49 -10.70 3.20 4.31
CA LEU A 49 -11.53 3.42 3.13
C LEU A 49 -10.77 3.23 1.82
N GLY A 50 -9.54 3.74 1.72
CA GLY A 50 -8.68 3.52 0.55
C GLY A 50 -8.37 2.05 0.34
N THR A 51 -8.02 1.34 1.42
CA THR A 51 -7.71 -0.10 1.39
C THR A 51 -8.92 -0.93 0.96
N THR A 52 -10.12 -0.65 1.49
CA THR A 52 -11.34 -1.38 1.12
C THR A 52 -11.77 -1.12 -0.32
N LYS A 53 -11.64 0.12 -0.82
CA LYS A 53 -11.87 0.45 -2.24
C LYS A 53 -10.94 -0.33 -3.17
N TRP A 54 -9.65 -0.38 -2.84
CA TRP A 54 -8.69 -1.16 -3.62
C TRP A 54 -8.98 -2.67 -3.57
N LEU A 55 -9.38 -3.22 -2.41
CA LEU A 55 -9.78 -4.63 -2.31
C LEU A 55 -11.03 -4.94 -3.13
N ALA A 56 -12.04 -4.07 -3.09
CA ALA A 56 -13.23 -4.21 -3.92
C ALA A 56 -12.86 -4.21 -5.41
N TYR A 57 -11.97 -3.31 -5.83
CA TYR A 57 -11.46 -3.29 -7.20
C TYR A 57 -10.78 -4.61 -7.60
N LEU A 58 -9.96 -5.22 -6.74
CA LEU A 58 -9.31 -6.49 -7.05
C LEU A 58 -10.30 -7.66 -7.17
N HIS A 59 -11.33 -7.70 -6.33
CA HIS A 59 -12.27 -8.82 -6.25
C HIS A 59 -13.46 -8.71 -7.21
N GLU A 60 -13.83 -7.50 -7.61
CA GLU A 60 -15.05 -7.22 -8.37
C GLU A 60 -14.78 -6.39 -9.63
N GLY A 61 -13.73 -5.56 -9.64
CA GLY A 61 -13.40 -4.67 -10.75
C GLY A 61 -12.42 -5.23 -11.79
N LEU A 62 -11.77 -6.36 -11.52
CA LEU A 62 -10.82 -7.02 -12.41
C LEU A 62 -11.34 -8.36 -12.92
N GLU A 63 -11.04 -8.66 -14.19
CA GLU A 63 -11.21 -9.99 -14.78
C GLU A 63 -9.89 -10.40 -15.47
N PRO A 64 -9.22 -11.48 -15.00
CA PRO A 64 -9.62 -12.34 -13.89
C PRO A 64 -9.49 -11.66 -12.53
N LYS A 65 -10.34 -12.07 -11.59
CA LYS A 65 -10.30 -11.61 -10.20
C LYS A 65 -8.96 -11.94 -9.55
N VAL A 66 -8.41 -10.97 -8.82
CA VAL A 66 -7.09 -11.10 -8.19
C VAL A 66 -7.23 -11.23 -6.68
N VAL A 67 -6.62 -12.26 -6.09
CA VAL A 67 -6.54 -12.42 -4.63
C VAL A 67 -5.18 -11.92 -4.14
N HIS A 68 -5.15 -10.84 -3.35
CA HIS A 68 -3.88 -10.24 -2.90
C HIS A 68 -3.07 -11.12 -1.93
N ARG A 69 -3.74 -11.94 -1.11
CA ARG A 69 -3.18 -12.87 -0.09
C ARG A 69 -2.44 -12.27 1.09
N GLU A 70 -1.81 -11.11 0.94
CA GLU A 70 -0.93 -10.54 1.97
C GLU A 70 -1.40 -9.16 2.45
N ILE A 71 -2.65 -9.08 2.91
CA ILE A 71 -3.23 -7.84 3.44
C ILE A 71 -2.72 -7.65 4.88
N LYS A 72 -1.69 -6.82 5.03
CA LYS A 72 -1.03 -6.51 6.31
C LYS A 72 -0.42 -5.11 6.28
N SER A 73 -0.26 -4.48 7.44
CA SER A 73 0.21 -3.08 7.57
C SER A 73 1.54 -2.79 6.85
N ARG A 74 2.48 -3.73 6.83
CA ARG A 74 3.76 -3.58 6.12
C ARG A 74 3.67 -3.56 4.58
N ASN A 75 2.53 -3.93 4.02
CA ASN A 75 2.26 -3.93 2.59
C ASN A 75 1.34 -2.78 2.15
N ILE A 76 0.96 -1.90 3.08
CA ILE A 76 0.20 -0.68 2.81
C ILE A 76 1.19 0.49 2.87
N LEU A 77 1.36 1.18 1.75
CA LEU A 77 2.17 2.39 1.65
C LEU A 77 1.26 3.61 1.82
N LEU A 78 1.78 4.66 2.47
CA LEU A 78 1.06 5.91 2.70
C LEU A 78 1.68 7.01 1.85
N ASP A 79 0.85 7.73 1.11
CA ASP A 79 1.22 8.94 0.37
C ASP A 79 1.08 10.20 1.26
N ARG A 80 1.67 11.31 0.82
CA ARG A 80 1.37 12.66 1.34
C ARG A 80 0.07 13.17 0.71
N GLN A 81 -1.08 12.82 1.28
CA GLN A 81 -2.36 13.51 1.04
C GLN A 81 -2.80 14.37 2.22
#